data_AF-A0A1E3JRS8-F1
#
_entry.id   AF-A0A1E3JRS8-F1
#
_cell.length_a   1.000
_cell.length_b   1.000
_cell.length_c   1.000
_cell.angle_alpha   90.00
_cell.angle_beta   90.00
_cell.angle_gamma   90.00
#
_symmetry.space_group_name_H-M   'P 1'
#
loop_
_entity.id
_entity.type
_entity.pdbx_description
1 polymer ?
#
loop_
_entity_poly.entity_id
_entity_poly.type
_entity_poly.pdbx_seq_one_letter_code
_entity_poly.pdbx_strand_id
1 'polypeptide(L)'
;MAADVTTTQADPNTRLTDTLCTSLRRRQIVGSLNVALATAALVQSIVRSAKYSTIDELLALIKSVGRKLIEANPKELAAANIIRRILRLIREEYRAAAARQIDSAPNSVPSTPFMGPSTPGLNAPLDHYLNASNGGQYFPSTQASRQTSLSNFVAMRHSRAQMEKSGAEGYSANTVNLFASPGGPVRSSSGSGTPAQPSRVDSDEFMKHSAKLKPLLVQAIDEVVGELETTHEDVAKGAREHIHSSEIILTMGHSRTVEFFLKQAYKDRKFTVVVAESAPSYLGHSLASSLSSSGIPTLLIPDSSIHALLPRVTKVILGAHSVLANGGLFALSGSLGCALAAKEHAKPVVVPTGQFKFAPAWNLYHEYGAVDFQGPGAVIGELGKGGGGGTEGVEVVNPYYDYIRPELINLFVTNEGDHPPSYIYRLMKEAYDDEDVEL
;
A
#
# COMPACT_ATOMS: atom_id res chain seq x y z
N MET A 1 -50.10 -28.84 -3.56
CA MET A 1 -48.82 -28.58 -2.87
C MET A 1 -48.21 -27.34 -3.48
N ALA A 2 -48.37 -26.19 -2.83
CA ALA A 2 -47.55 -25.01 -3.13
C ALA A 2 -46.29 -25.13 -2.28
N ALA A 3 -45.11 -25.10 -2.90
CA ALA A 3 -43.86 -25.04 -2.17
C ALA A 3 -43.62 -23.58 -1.75
N ASP A 4 -43.41 -23.36 -0.45
CA ASP A 4 -43.01 -22.05 0.07
C ASP A 4 -41.68 -21.62 -0.54
N VAL A 5 -41.73 -20.66 -1.47
CA VAL A 5 -40.54 -19.90 -1.88
C VAL A 5 -40.35 -18.80 -0.85
N THR A 6 -39.86 -19.19 0.34
CA THR A 6 -39.32 -18.24 1.31
C THR A 6 -38.10 -17.57 0.68
N THR A 7 -38.35 -16.45 0.01
CA THR A 7 -37.30 -15.57 -0.52
C THR A 7 -36.57 -14.99 0.68
N THR A 8 -35.50 -15.66 1.12
CA THR A 8 -34.57 -15.14 2.12
C THR A 8 -34.17 -13.75 1.66
N GLN A 9 -34.36 -12.72 2.49
CA GLN A 9 -33.98 -11.36 2.15
C GLN A 9 -32.45 -11.31 2.01
N ALA A 10 -31.96 -11.53 0.78
CA ALA A 10 -30.53 -11.63 0.52
C ALA A 10 -29.83 -10.37 1.05
N ASP A 11 -28.84 -10.58 1.93
CA ASP A 11 -28.19 -9.51 2.68
C ASP A 11 -27.76 -8.36 1.75
N PRO A 12 -27.94 -7.10 2.17
CA PRO A 12 -27.60 -5.95 1.31
C PRO A 12 -26.13 -5.99 0.87
N ASN A 13 -25.25 -6.49 1.74
CA ASN A 13 -23.81 -6.67 1.47
C ASN A 13 -23.54 -7.69 0.34
N THR A 14 -24.30 -8.78 0.32
CA THR A 14 -24.20 -9.81 -0.74
C THR A 14 -24.64 -9.21 -2.07
N ARG A 15 -25.76 -8.48 -2.11
CA ARG A 15 -26.24 -7.79 -3.32
C ARG A 15 -25.23 -6.77 -3.86
N LEU A 16 -24.62 -5.97 -3.00
CA LEU A 16 -23.58 -5.00 -3.38
C LEU A 16 -22.34 -5.70 -3.94
N THR A 17 -21.90 -6.80 -3.29
CA THR A 17 -20.77 -7.61 -3.75
C THR A 17 -21.04 -8.22 -5.12
N ASP A 18 -22.20 -8.86 -5.31
CA ASP A 18 -22.56 -9.51 -6.56
C ASP A 18 -22.76 -8.49 -7.71
N THR A 19 -23.22 -7.27 -7.38
CA THR A 19 -23.30 -6.15 -8.32
C THR A 19 -21.89 -5.74 -8.79
N LEU A 20 -20.95 -5.49 -7.88
CA LEU A 20 -19.58 -5.13 -8.24
C LEU A 20 -18.89 -6.27 -9.03
N CYS A 21 -19.05 -7.52 -8.61
CA CYS A 21 -18.55 -8.68 -9.34
C CYS A 21 -19.12 -8.78 -10.77
N THR A 22 -20.40 -8.41 -10.96
CA THR A 22 -21.02 -8.37 -12.29
C THR A 22 -20.45 -7.25 -13.15
N SER A 23 -20.24 -6.05 -12.58
CA SER A 23 -19.61 -4.93 -13.29
C SER A 23 -18.15 -5.21 -13.66
N LEU A 24 -17.39 -5.91 -12.81
CA LEU A 24 -16.02 -6.36 -13.10
C LEU A 24 -16.01 -7.42 -14.21
N ARG A 25 -16.83 -8.47 -14.13
CA ARG A 25 -16.97 -9.50 -15.18
C ARG A 25 -17.37 -8.91 -16.53
N ARG A 26 -18.21 -7.87 -16.54
CA ARG A 26 -18.66 -7.16 -17.76
C ARG A 26 -17.73 -6.04 -18.21
N ARG A 27 -16.57 -5.83 -17.56
CA ARG A 27 -15.61 -4.74 -17.83
C ARG A 27 -16.26 -3.34 -17.87
N GLN A 28 -17.30 -3.12 -17.06
CA GLN A 28 -17.97 -1.81 -16.96
C GLN A 28 -17.15 -0.80 -16.16
N ILE A 29 -16.36 -1.28 -15.19
CA ILE A 29 -15.41 -0.47 -14.44
C ILE A 29 -14.02 -0.80 -14.98
N VAL A 30 -13.46 0.13 -15.77
CA VAL A 30 -12.14 -0.04 -16.39
C VAL A 30 -11.11 0.80 -15.64
N GLY A 31 -9.94 0.20 -15.40
CA GLY A 31 -8.75 0.88 -14.90
C GLY A 31 -8.58 0.78 -13.38
N SER A 32 -7.42 0.25 -12.98
CA SER A 32 -6.96 0.03 -11.60
C SER A 32 -7.46 1.01 -10.53
N LEU A 33 -7.38 2.33 -10.72
CA LEU A 33 -7.84 3.30 -9.70
C LEU A 33 -9.37 3.25 -9.50
N ASN A 34 -10.14 3.12 -10.57
CA ASN A 34 -11.61 3.07 -10.49
C ASN A 34 -12.05 1.76 -9.81
N VAL A 35 -11.34 0.66 -10.10
CA VAL A 35 -11.52 -0.64 -9.43
C VAL A 35 -11.13 -0.55 -7.95
N ALA A 36 -10.01 0.10 -7.62
CA ALA A 36 -9.54 0.28 -6.25
C ALA A 36 -10.55 1.09 -5.41
N LEU A 37 -11.01 2.24 -5.90
CA LEU A 37 -12.01 3.09 -5.24
C LEU A 37 -13.35 2.34 -5.05
N ALA A 38 -13.85 1.66 -6.08
CA ALA A 38 -15.08 0.87 -5.99
C ALA A 38 -14.95 -0.28 -4.97
N THR A 39 -13.77 -0.92 -4.89
CA THR A 39 -13.49 -1.99 -3.93
C THR A 39 -13.42 -1.44 -2.50
N ALA A 40 -12.72 -0.33 -2.28
CA ALA A 40 -12.63 0.31 -0.97
C ALA A 40 -14.02 0.77 -0.47
N ALA A 41 -14.83 1.41 -1.32
CA ALA A 41 -16.19 1.83 -1.00
C ALA A 41 -17.14 0.64 -0.70
N LEU A 42 -16.99 -0.50 -1.40
CA LEU A 42 -17.71 -1.73 -1.09
C LEU A 42 -17.30 -2.27 0.29
N VAL A 43 -16.01 -2.44 0.55
CA VAL A 43 -15.51 -2.96 1.83
C VAL A 43 -15.94 -2.03 2.97
N GLN A 44 -15.88 -0.70 2.79
CA GLN A 44 -16.38 0.25 3.75
C GLN A 44 -17.87 0.08 4.02
N SER A 45 -18.70 -0.06 2.98
CA SER A 45 -20.15 -0.25 3.11
C SER A 45 -20.46 -1.52 3.91
N ILE A 46 -19.69 -2.60 3.66
CA ILE A 46 -19.77 -3.86 4.40
C ILE A 46 -19.34 -3.67 5.85
N VAL A 47 -18.21 -3.00 6.13
CA VAL A 47 -17.76 -2.74 7.51
C VAL A 47 -18.78 -1.88 8.26
N ARG A 48 -19.39 -0.86 7.63
CA ARG A 48 -20.45 -0.03 8.23
C ARG A 48 -21.70 -0.85 8.60
N SER A 49 -22.16 -1.74 7.73
CA SER A 49 -23.42 -2.49 7.93
C SER A 49 -23.27 -3.82 8.68
N ALA A 50 -22.11 -4.47 8.61
CA ALA A 50 -21.89 -5.82 9.13
C ALA A 50 -22.12 -5.91 10.64
N LYS A 51 -22.71 -7.02 11.07
CA LYS A 51 -22.79 -7.42 12.47
C LYS A 51 -21.72 -8.48 12.67
N TYR A 52 -20.82 -8.25 13.60
CA TYR A 52 -19.75 -9.17 13.96
C TYR A 52 -19.55 -9.11 15.48
N SER A 53 -19.20 -10.25 16.08
CA SER A 53 -18.94 -10.39 17.52
C SER A 53 -17.44 -10.41 17.82
N THR A 54 -16.63 -10.92 16.89
CA THR A 54 -15.17 -10.94 16.94
C THR A 54 -14.58 -10.25 15.72
N ILE A 55 -13.31 -9.84 15.81
CA ILE A 55 -12.59 -9.29 14.66
C ILE A 55 -12.36 -10.36 13.57
N ASP A 56 -12.14 -11.61 13.95
CA ASP A 56 -11.90 -12.70 13.00
C ASP A 56 -13.13 -12.96 12.10
N GLU A 57 -14.34 -12.78 12.63
CA GLU A 57 -15.58 -12.84 11.85
C GLU A 57 -15.63 -11.73 10.79
N LEU A 58 -15.20 -10.51 11.13
CA LEU A 58 -15.09 -9.39 10.19
C LEU A 58 -14.00 -9.64 9.13
N LEU A 59 -12.82 -10.10 9.54
CA LEU A 59 -11.73 -10.43 8.63
C LEU A 59 -12.12 -11.57 7.68
N ALA A 60 -12.79 -12.61 8.18
CA ALA A 60 -13.30 -13.71 7.36
C ALA A 60 -14.36 -13.25 6.35
N LEU A 61 -15.26 -12.35 6.76
CA LEU A 61 -16.24 -11.73 5.85
C LEU A 61 -15.54 -10.96 4.72
N ILE A 62 -14.57 -10.09 5.05
CA ILE A 62 -13.82 -9.31 4.06
C ILE A 62 -13.01 -10.22 3.12
N LYS A 63 -12.34 -11.27 3.65
CA LYS A 63 -11.65 -12.29 2.83
C LYS A 63 -12.62 -13.01 1.88
N SER A 64 -13.82 -13.38 2.34
CA SER A 64 -14.82 -14.05 1.49
C SER A 64 -15.31 -13.16 0.33
N VAL A 65 -15.43 -11.85 0.55
CA VAL A 65 -15.76 -10.86 -0.47
C VAL A 65 -14.59 -10.67 -1.44
N GLY A 66 -13.36 -10.67 -0.93
CA GLY A 66 -12.15 -10.61 -1.74
C GLY A 66 -12.01 -11.77 -2.72
N ARG A 67 -12.23 -13.01 -2.26
CA ARG A 67 -12.24 -14.19 -3.16
C ARG A 67 -13.24 -14.04 -4.30
N LYS A 68 -14.48 -13.64 -4.02
CA LYS A 68 -15.51 -13.39 -5.04
C LYS A 68 -15.10 -12.33 -6.07
N LEU A 69 -14.42 -11.26 -5.64
CA LEU A 69 -13.94 -10.18 -6.53
C LEU A 69 -12.76 -10.63 -7.38
N ILE A 70 -11.83 -11.42 -6.81
CA ILE A 70 -10.70 -12.02 -7.53
C ILE A 70 -11.20 -13.03 -8.57
N GLU A 71 -12.15 -13.89 -8.22
CA GLU A 71 -12.83 -14.79 -9.16
C GLU A 71 -13.62 -14.04 -10.25
N ALA A 72 -14.09 -12.81 -9.98
CA ALA A 72 -14.81 -12.00 -10.95
C ALA A 72 -13.90 -11.39 -12.02
N ASN A 73 -12.68 -10.96 -11.65
CA ASN A 73 -11.67 -10.55 -12.62
C ASN A 73 -10.26 -10.76 -12.03
N PRO A 74 -9.63 -11.94 -12.22
CA PRO A 74 -8.34 -12.24 -11.60
C PRO A 74 -7.18 -11.39 -12.16
N LYS A 75 -7.38 -10.73 -13.31
CA LYS A 75 -6.37 -9.88 -13.95
C LYS A 75 -6.26 -8.49 -13.31
N GLU A 76 -7.34 -7.96 -12.74
CA GLU A 76 -7.37 -6.65 -12.06
C GLU A 76 -6.87 -6.77 -10.61
N LEU A 77 -5.56 -6.95 -10.45
CA LEU A 77 -4.91 -7.16 -9.14
C LEU A 77 -5.17 -6.03 -8.12
N ALA A 78 -5.50 -4.82 -8.58
CA ALA A 78 -5.81 -3.67 -7.73
C ALA A 78 -6.93 -3.95 -6.71
N ALA A 79 -7.98 -4.71 -7.08
CA ALA A 79 -9.05 -5.08 -6.14
C ALA A 79 -8.50 -5.92 -4.97
N ALA A 80 -7.71 -6.95 -5.28
CA ALA A 80 -7.09 -7.82 -4.29
C ALA A 80 -6.14 -7.04 -3.37
N ASN A 81 -5.33 -6.14 -3.94
CA ASN A 81 -4.37 -5.32 -3.22
C ASN A 81 -5.03 -4.39 -2.19
N ILE A 82 -6.12 -3.72 -2.57
CA ILE A 82 -6.91 -2.90 -1.63
C ILE A 82 -7.48 -3.74 -0.49
N ILE A 83 -7.94 -4.97 -0.77
CA ILE A 83 -8.50 -5.85 0.25
C ILE A 83 -7.43 -6.29 1.24
N ARG A 84 -6.25 -6.71 0.78
CA ARG A 84 -5.09 -7.01 1.65
C ARG A 84 -4.68 -5.80 2.50
N ARG A 85 -4.65 -4.60 1.91
CA ARG A 85 -4.33 -3.37 2.63
C ARG A 85 -5.33 -3.09 3.74
N ILE A 86 -6.63 -3.21 3.47
CA ILE A 86 -7.68 -2.98 4.47
C ILE A 86 -7.67 -4.07 5.56
N LEU A 87 -7.42 -5.34 5.22
CA LEU A 87 -7.27 -6.41 6.21
C LEU A 87 -6.14 -6.12 7.20
N ARG A 88 -4.95 -5.74 6.68
CA ARG A 88 -3.81 -5.35 7.51
C ARG A 88 -4.10 -4.11 8.36
N LEU A 89 -4.67 -3.05 7.78
CA LEU A 89 -5.07 -1.84 8.49
C LEU A 89 -6.01 -2.16 9.67
N ILE A 90 -7.00 -3.04 9.46
CA ILE A 90 -7.92 -3.50 10.51
C ILE A 90 -7.18 -4.28 11.61
N ARG A 91 -6.19 -5.13 11.27
CA ARG A 91 -5.34 -5.80 12.26
C ARG A 91 -4.47 -4.82 13.06
N GLU A 92 -3.85 -3.84 12.40
CA GLU A 92 -2.96 -2.86 13.03
C GLU A 92 -3.72 -1.95 14.00
N GLU A 93 -4.84 -1.37 13.58
CA GLU A 93 -5.68 -0.55 14.45
C GLU A 93 -6.27 -1.34 15.63
N TYR A 94 -6.65 -2.60 15.42
CA TYR A 94 -7.11 -3.46 16.50
C TYR A 94 -5.99 -3.78 17.51
N ARG A 95 -4.78 -4.10 17.05
CA ARG A 95 -3.61 -4.31 17.92
C ARG A 95 -3.26 -3.03 18.70
N ALA A 96 -3.32 -1.86 18.06
CA ALA A 96 -3.09 -0.58 18.71
C ALA A 96 -4.16 -0.26 19.76
N ALA A 97 -5.44 -0.53 19.48
CA ALA A 97 -6.52 -0.38 20.44
C ALA A 97 -6.39 -1.35 21.63
N ALA A 98 -6.00 -2.61 21.39
CA ALA A 98 -5.75 -3.60 22.45
C ALA A 98 -4.64 -3.14 23.40
N ALA A 99 -3.51 -2.69 22.85
CA ALA A 99 -2.37 -2.20 23.64
C ALA A 99 -2.74 -1.00 24.53
N ARG A 100 -3.47 -0.01 23.98
CA ARG A 100 -3.95 1.15 24.77
C ARG A 100 -4.85 0.74 25.93
N GLN A 101 -5.64 -0.32 25.79
CA GLN A 101 -6.51 -0.79 26.87
C GLN A 101 -5.70 -1.49 27.98
N ILE A 102 -4.65 -2.24 27.63
CA ILE A 102 -3.71 -2.86 28.59
C ILE A 102 -2.97 -1.77 29.40
N ASP A 103 -2.44 -0.73 28.74
CA ASP A 103 -1.76 0.39 29.42
C ASP A 103 -2.71 1.24 30.30
N SER A 104 -4.02 1.19 30.04
CA SER A 104 -5.03 1.90 30.82
C SER A 104 -5.54 1.14 32.06
N ALA A 105 -5.15 -0.13 32.23
CA ALA A 105 -5.47 -0.89 33.42
C ALA A 105 -4.67 -0.34 34.62
N PRO A 106 -5.32 0.01 35.75
CA PRO A 106 -4.59 0.52 36.90
C PRO A 106 -3.67 -0.58 37.46
N ASN A 107 -2.37 -0.31 37.54
CA ASN A 107 -1.40 -1.17 38.22
C ASN A 107 -1.91 -1.51 39.62
N SER A 108 -2.30 -2.77 39.82
CA SER A 108 -2.71 -3.29 41.12
C SER A 108 -1.49 -3.36 42.01
N VAL A 109 -1.31 -2.32 42.84
CA VAL A 109 -0.22 -2.23 43.81
C VAL A 109 -0.22 -3.50 44.68
N PRO A 110 0.87 -4.27 44.74
CA PRO A 110 0.93 -5.46 45.58
C PRO A 110 0.71 -5.06 47.03
N SER A 111 -0.39 -5.52 47.63
CA SER A 111 -0.70 -5.22 49.02
C SER A 111 0.28 -5.95 49.92
N THR A 112 1.24 -5.22 50.50
CA THR A 112 2.17 -5.76 51.49
C THR A 112 1.40 -6.14 52.77
N PRO A 113 1.48 -7.39 53.26
CA PRO A 113 0.78 -7.78 54.48
C PRO A 113 1.36 -7.03 55.69
N PHE A 114 0.52 -6.23 56.35
CA PHE A 114 0.89 -5.51 57.55
C PHE A 114 0.97 -6.47 58.75
N MET A 115 2.17 -6.92 59.10
CA MET A 115 2.48 -7.58 60.38
C MET A 115 3.40 -6.69 61.20
N GLY A 116 2.81 -5.88 62.09
CA GLY A 116 3.57 -5.09 63.05
C GLY A 116 3.97 -5.91 64.28
N PRO A 117 5.19 -5.72 64.83
CA PRO A 117 5.53 -6.16 66.18
C PRO A 117 5.23 -5.08 67.22
N SER A 118 4.65 -5.47 68.35
CA SER A 118 4.29 -4.59 69.46
C SER A 118 5.51 -4.12 70.26
N THR A 119 5.64 -2.82 70.54
CA THR A 119 6.58 -2.27 71.54
C THR A 119 5.88 -1.24 72.45
N PRO A 120 5.99 -1.35 73.78
CA PRO A 120 5.32 -0.45 74.71
C PRO A 120 6.21 0.70 75.24
N GLY A 121 5.71 1.93 75.16
CA GLY A 121 5.87 2.94 76.22
C GLY A 121 6.86 4.12 76.04
N LEU A 122 6.37 5.29 76.50
CA LEU A 122 7.06 6.42 77.15
C LEU A 122 7.61 7.62 76.33
N ASN A 123 6.82 8.71 76.39
CA ASN A 123 7.16 10.09 76.81
C ASN A 123 8.15 11.00 76.02
N ALA A 124 7.58 11.98 75.29
CA ALA A 124 7.68 13.45 75.48
C ALA A 124 9.05 14.20 75.41
N PRO A 125 9.09 15.55 75.24
CA PRO A 125 8.29 16.44 74.38
C PRO A 125 9.16 17.46 73.58
N LEU A 126 8.55 18.58 73.16
CA LEU A 126 8.98 19.63 72.22
C LEU A 126 10.24 20.47 72.54
N ASP A 127 10.93 20.89 71.46
CA ASP A 127 11.73 22.11 71.21
C ASP A 127 12.69 22.74 72.24
N HIS A 128 13.97 22.88 71.85
CA HIS A 128 14.86 23.96 72.29
C HIS A 128 15.93 24.38 71.25
N TYR A 129 15.58 25.38 70.43
CA TYR A 129 16.22 26.71 70.33
C TYR A 129 17.73 26.97 70.00
N LEU A 130 17.90 27.98 69.11
CA LEU A 130 19.04 28.90 68.79
C LEU A 130 19.93 28.54 67.56
N ASN A 131 19.99 29.32 66.46
CA ASN A 131 20.27 30.76 66.19
C ASN A 131 21.80 31.02 66.06
N ALA A 132 22.37 31.76 65.09
CA ALA A 132 21.90 32.74 64.07
C ALA A 132 22.50 32.43 62.65
N SER A 133 22.67 33.29 61.62
CA SER A 133 22.57 34.76 61.43
C SER A 133 22.37 35.22 59.95
N ASN A 134 22.20 36.53 59.76
CA ASN A 134 22.17 37.34 58.52
C ASN A 134 23.35 37.13 57.53
N GLY A 135 23.27 37.45 56.21
CA GLY A 135 22.25 38.11 55.36
C GLY A 135 22.93 39.04 54.30
N GLY A 136 22.37 39.53 53.18
CA GLY A 136 21.07 39.34 52.48
C GLY A 136 20.62 40.62 51.70
N GLN A 137 20.51 40.61 50.35
CA GLN A 137 20.08 41.79 49.55
C GLN A 137 19.23 41.50 48.27
N TYR A 138 18.00 42.03 48.29
CA TYR A 138 17.25 42.82 47.27
C TYR A 138 17.04 42.45 45.76
N PHE A 139 15.76 42.14 45.40
CA PHE A 139 14.90 42.59 44.24
C PHE A 139 15.33 42.39 42.74
N PRO A 140 14.41 42.40 41.74
CA PRO A 140 13.04 41.82 41.68
C PRO A 140 12.57 41.22 40.31
N SER A 141 11.38 40.58 40.33
CA SER A 141 10.35 40.38 39.29
C SER A 141 10.59 40.65 37.77
N THR A 142 10.11 39.74 36.90
CA THR A 142 9.15 40.06 35.80
C THR A 142 8.55 38.80 35.13
N GLN A 143 7.44 38.97 34.40
CA GLN A 143 6.71 37.95 33.63
C GLN A 143 7.20 37.85 32.18
N ALA A 144 7.29 36.64 31.60
CA ALA A 144 7.23 36.34 30.16
C ALA A 144 7.21 34.79 29.98
N SER A 145 6.12 34.16 29.53
CA SER A 145 5.65 33.99 28.14
C SER A 145 6.29 32.78 27.41
N ARG A 146 5.46 31.99 26.72
CA ARG A 146 5.88 30.80 25.96
C ARG A 146 6.54 31.20 24.64
N GLN A 147 7.78 30.79 24.41
CA GLN A 147 8.31 30.55 23.05
C GLN A 147 9.22 29.31 23.05
N THR A 148 8.78 28.25 22.37
CA THR A 148 9.60 27.06 22.09
C THR A 148 10.34 27.27 20.77
N SER A 149 11.64 27.58 20.84
CA SER A 149 12.50 27.78 19.66
C SER A 149 13.13 26.46 19.18
N LEU A 150 13.35 26.36 17.86
CA LEU A 150 13.77 25.15 17.14
C LEU A 150 15.29 24.93 17.19
N SER A 151 15.84 24.50 18.34
CA SER A 151 17.30 24.39 18.52
C SER A 151 17.87 22.99 18.85
N ASN A 152 17.04 21.94 18.94
CA ASN A 152 17.51 20.61 19.39
C ASN A 152 17.83 19.59 18.27
N PHE A 153 17.73 19.98 16.99
CA PHE A 153 17.88 19.03 15.86
C PHE A 153 19.33 18.68 15.44
N VAL A 154 20.34 19.30 16.05
CA VAL A 154 21.76 19.18 15.59
C VAL A 154 22.61 18.26 16.48
N ALA A 155 22.12 17.86 17.66
CA ALA A 155 22.89 17.06 18.63
C ALA A 155 22.98 15.54 18.32
N MET A 156 22.27 15.02 17.31
CA MET A 156 22.11 13.57 17.10
C MET A 156 22.91 12.98 15.92
N ARG A 157 23.84 13.73 15.31
CA ARG A 157 24.62 13.27 14.13
C ARG A 157 26.02 12.70 14.42
N HIS A 158 26.51 12.73 15.67
CA HIS A 158 27.90 12.35 15.99
C HIS A 158 28.12 11.07 16.81
N SER A 159 27.08 10.29 17.15
CA SER A 159 27.25 9.00 17.86
C SER A 159 27.28 7.75 16.97
N ARG A 160 27.01 7.87 15.66
CA ARG A 160 26.86 6.70 14.76
C ARG A 160 28.15 6.24 14.04
N ALA A 161 29.30 6.82 14.38
CA ALA A 161 30.58 6.56 13.69
C ALA A 161 31.63 5.81 14.54
N GLN A 162 31.22 5.14 15.64
CA GLN A 162 32.15 4.47 16.56
C GLN A 162 31.74 3.06 17.04
N MET A 163 30.85 2.38 16.30
CA MET A 163 30.54 0.95 16.50
C MET A 163 30.60 0.15 15.19
N GLU A 164 31.75 0.17 14.52
CA GLU A 164 32.13 -0.84 13.52
C GLU A 164 33.45 -1.50 13.94
N LYS A 165 33.45 -2.21 15.09
CA LYS A 165 34.52 -3.15 15.45
C LYS A 165 34.18 -4.16 16.56
N SER A 166 33.17 -4.99 16.33
CA SER A 166 33.05 -6.32 16.95
C SER A 166 32.04 -7.14 16.17
N GLY A 167 32.43 -8.34 15.74
CA GLY A 167 31.58 -9.20 14.92
C GLY A 167 30.57 -9.99 15.75
N ALA A 168 29.32 -10.02 15.28
CA ALA A 168 28.34 -11.05 15.58
C ALA A 168 27.34 -11.11 14.40
N GLU A 169 27.14 -12.30 13.84
CA GLU A 169 26.24 -12.50 12.69
C GLU A 169 24.78 -12.37 13.12
N GLY A 170 24.03 -11.47 12.47
CA GLY A 170 22.61 -11.23 12.76
C GLY A 170 21.71 -12.27 12.10
N TYR A 171 21.26 -13.28 12.86
CA TYR A 171 20.27 -14.24 12.39
C TYR A 171 18.87 -13.60 12.27
N SER A 172 18.17 -13.91 11.18
CA SER A 172 16.82 -13.38 10.88
C SER A 172 15.75 -13.95 11.82
N ALA A 173 14.72 -13.16 12.14
CA ALA A 173 13.64 -13.53 13.06
C ALA A 173 12.97 -14.89 12.75
N ASN A 174 12.95 -15.32 11.50
CA ASN A 174 12.40 -16.62 11.10
C ASN A 174 13.18 -17.83 11.67
N THR A 175 14.47 -17.70 12.03
CA THR A 175 15.23 -18.82 12.62
C THR A 175 14.92 -19.05 14.09
N VAL A 176 14.30 -18.08 14.79
CA VAL A 176 13.94 -18.22 16.21
C VAL A 176 12.84 -19.26 16.41
N ASN A 177 11.91 -19.39 15.45
CA ASN A 177 10.86 -20.40 15.47
C ASN A 177 11.36 -21.84 15.20
N LEU A 178 12.61 -22.02 14.74
CA LEU A 178 13.15 -23.34 14.41
C LEU A 178 13.47 -24.22 15.64
N PHE A 179 13.56 -23.60 16.83
CA PHE A 179 13.91 -24.28 18.09
C PHE A 179 12.73 -24.52 19.05
N ALA A 180 11.51 -24.17 18.65
CA ALA A 180 10.30 -24.43 19.44
C ALA A 180 9.82 -25.89 19.26
N SER A 181 10.21 -26.78 20.19
CA SER A 181 9.78 -28.18 20.17
C SER A 181 8.32 -28.37 20.62
N PRO A 182 7.53 -29.23 19.97
CA PRO A 182 6.14 -29.48 20.34
C PRO A 182 5.97 -30.62 21.37
N GLY A 183 5.30 -30.32 22.49
CA GLY A 183 4.59 -31.31 23.32
C GLY A 183 5.40 -32.11 24.36
N GLY A 184 5.22 -31.76 25.64
CA GLY A 184 5.65 -32.57 26.79
C GLY A 184 5.23 -31.92 28.12
N PRO A 185 4.75 -32.68 29.14
CA PRO A 185 4.15 -32.10 30.34
C PRO A 185 5.20 -31.61 31.34
N VAL A 186 5.05 -30.37 31.81
CA VAL A 186 5.97 -29.74 32.78
C VAL A 186 5.48 -29.95 34.22
N ARG A 187 6.39 -30.48 35.06
CA ARG A 187 6.21 -30.58 36.51
C ARG A 187 6.73 -29.28 37.18
N SER A 188 6.04 -28.81 38.20
CA SER A 188 6.23 -27.47 38.79
C SER A 188 7.52 -27.31 39.62
N SER A 189 8.27 -26.23 39.39
CA SER A 189 9.08 -25.55 40.42
C SER A 189 9.27 -24.07 40.11
N SER A 190 9.17 -23.23 41.14
CA SER A 190 9.11 -21.77 41.13
C SER A 190 10.47 -21.06 40.95
N GLY A 191 10.50 -19.89 40.29
CA GLY A 191 11.68 -19.00 40.33
C GLY A 191 11.79 -17.89 39.26
N SER A 192 10.93 -16.87 39.33
CA SER A 192 11.12 -15.46 38.85
C SER A 192 12.01 -15.13 37.62
N GLY A 193 11.42 -14.48 36.60
CA GLY A 193 12.14 -13.43 35.83
C GLY A 193 12.05 -13.46 34.29
N THR A 194 10.89 -13.12 33.71
CA THR A 194 10.77 -12.79 32.27
C THR A 194 9.75 -11.68 32.07
N PRO A 195 9.90 -10.78 31.06
CA PRO A 195 8.89 -9.78 30.74
C PRO A 195 7.57 -10.47 30.35
N ALA A 196 6.45 -9.94 30.83
CA ALA A 196 5.14 -10.52 30.55
C ALA A 196 4.81 -10.42 29.05
N GLN A 197 4.63 -11.57 28.39
CA GLN A 197 3.72 -11.63 27.25
C GLN A 197 2.29 -11.42 27.78
N PRO A 198 1.43 -10.65 27.10
CA PRO A 198 0.06 -10.43 27.55
C PRO A 198 -0.70 -11.76 27.63
N SER A 199 -1.46 -11.93 28.70
CA SER A 199 -2.26 -13.11 28.97
C SER A 199 -3.26 -13.35 27.83
N ARG A 200 -3.28 -14.56 27.26
CA ARG A 200 -4.29 -14.99 26.28
C ARG A 200 -5.74 -14.74 26.77
N VAL A 201 -5.96 -14.74 28.07
CA VAL A 201 -7.28 -14.55 28.71
C VAL A 201 -7.83 -13.12 28.50
N ASP A 202 -6.98 -12.09 28.49
CA ASP A 202 -7.41 -10.70 28.24
C ASP A 202 -7.76 -10.44 26.77
N SER A 203 -7.21 -11.25 25.86
CA SER A 203 -7.48 -11.13 24.42
C SER A 203 -8.93 -11.50 24.08
N ASP A 204 -9.50 -12.52 24.72
CA ASP A 204 -10.87 -13.01 24.44
C ASP A 204 -11.96 -12.04 24.95
N GLU A 205 -11.72 -11.30 26.03
CA GLU A 205 -12.63 -10.23 26.47
C GLU A 205 -12.55 -8.98 25.59
N PHE A 206 -11.36 -8.68 25.04
CA PHE A 206 -11.19 -7.60 24.07
C PHE A 206 -11.78 -7.95 22.70
N MET A 207 -11.71 -9.21 22.26
CA MET A 207 -12.37 -9.68 21.02
C MET A 207 -13.88 -9.42 21.03
N LYS A 208 -14.55 -9.65 22.17
CA LYS A 208 -15.99 -9.37 22.36
C LYS A 208 -16.32 -7.86 22.33
N HIS A 209 -15.32 -7.00 22.45
CA HIS A 209 -15.45 -5.54 22.39
C HIS A 209 -15.16 -4.95 21.00
N SER A 210 -14.76 -5.78 20.02
CA SER A 210 -14.44 -5.38 18.64
C SER A 210 -15.49 -4.48 17.98
N ALA A 211 -16.78 -4.68 18.26
CA ALA A 211 -17.87 -3.85 17.73
C ALA A 211 -17.81 -2.36 18.17
N LYS A 212 -17.17 -2.03 19.30
CA LYS A 212 -16.96 -0.63 19.75
C LYS A 212 -15.94 0.12 18.89
N LEU A 213 -15.02 -0.60 18.24
CA LEU A 213 -13.98 -0.02 17.38
C LEU A 213 -14.47 0.29 15.95
N LYS A 214 -15.71 -0.10 15.62
CA LYS A 214 -16.31 0.06 14.30
C LYS A 214 -16.21 1.48 13.72
N PRO A 215 -16.42 2.58 14.47
CA PRO A 215 -16.26 3.93 13.92
C PRO A 215 -14.81 4.25 13.52
N LEU A 216 -13.85 3.76 14.31
CA LEU A 216 -12.41 3.93 14.05
C LEU A 216 -11.99 3.13 12.81
N LEU A 217 -12.42 1.88 12.68
CA LEU A 217 -12.15 1.06 11.48
C LEU A 217 -12.76 1.68 10.22
N VAL A 218 -13.95 2.29 10.33
CA VAL A 218 -14.59 2.99 9.21
C VAL A 218 -13.81 4.26 8.84
N GLN A 219 -13.34 5.04 9.82
CA GLN A 219 -12.49 6.20 9.59
C GLN A 219 -11.17 5.82 8.90
N ALA A 220 -10.51 4.76 9.37
CA ALA A 220 -9.26 4.28 8.75
C ALA A 220 -9.48 3.89 7.26
N ILE A 221 -10.64 3.33 6.92
CA ILE A 221 -11.00 3.04 5.52
C ILE A 221 -11.35 4.32 4.74
N ASP A 222 -12.02 5.32 5.36
CA ASP A 222 -12.23 6.65 4.76
C ASP A 222 -10.86 7.31 4.40
N GLU A 223 -9.84 7.18 5.26
CA GLU A 223 -8.48 7.67 5.01
C GLU A 223 -7.81 6.98 3.81
N VAL A 224 -7.95 5.66 3.67
CA VAL A 224 -7.48 4.91 2.48
C VAL A 224 -8.21 5.36 1.21
N VAL A 225 -9.51 5.66 1.27
CA VAL A 225 -10.26 6.18 0.11
C VAL A 225 -9.73 7.56 -0.30
N GLY A 226 -9.53 8.47 0.65
CA GLY A 226 -8.99 9.81 0.38
C GLY A 226 -7.59 9.78 -0.26
N GLU A 227 -6.71 8.90 0.22
CA GLU A 227 -5.38 8.70 -0.36
C GLU A 227 -5.44 8.18 -1.81
N LEU A 228 -6.37 7.26 -2.11
CA LEU A 228 -6.56 6.76 -3.48
C LEU A 228 -7.00 7.86 -4.43
N GLU A 229 -7.86 8.78 -3.99
CA GLU A 229 -8.30 9.93 -4.79
C GLU A 229 -7.14 10.89 -5.09
N THR A 230 -6.26 11.19 -4.12
CA THR A 230 -5.11 12.11 -4.32
C THR A 230 -3.88 11.47 -4.95
N THR A 231 -3.77 10.14 -5.00
CA THR A 231 -2.57 9.39 -5.41
C THR A 231 -1.92 9.91 -6.71
N HIS A 232 -2.71 10.31 -7.72
CA HIS A 232 -2.16 10.85 -8.98
C HIS A 232 -1.47 12.21 -8.82
N GLU A 233 -2.00 13.06 -7.95
CA GLU A 233 -1.40 14.36 -7.63
C GLU A 233 -0.16 14.18 -6.75
N ASP A 234 -0.20 13.23 -5.81
CA ASP A 234 0.93 12.91 -4.93
C ASP A 234 2.14 12.39 -5.73
N VAL A 235 1.94 11.41 -6.61
CA VAL A 235 2.99 10.94 -7.54
C VAL A 235 3.49 12.07 -8.45
N ALA A 236 2.62 12.98 -8.87
CA ALA A 236 2.99 14.10 -9.73
C ALA A 236 3.87 15.17 -9.01
N LYS A 237 3.85 15.25 -7.68
CA LYS A 237 4.73 16.18 -6.91
C LYS A 237 6.22 15.87 -7.14
N GLY A 238 6.59 14.59 -7.29
CA GLY A 238 7.96 14.16 -7.57
C GLY A 238 8.47 14.50 -8.99
N ALA A 239 7.59 14.89 -9.91
CA ALA A 239 7.95 15.04 -11.33
C ALA A 239 9.02 16.11 -11.61
N ARG A 240 9.11 17.14 -10.77
CA ARG A 240 10.08 18.25 -10.87
C ARG A 240 11.54 17.79 -10.71
N GLU A 241 11.76 16.68 -10.02
CA GLU A 241 13.09 16.16 -9.67
C GLU A 241 13.61 15.23 -10.78
N HIS A 242 12.72 14.49 -11.43
CA HIS A 242 13.05 13.55 -12.51
C HIS A 242 13.11 14.18 -13.90
N ILE A 243 12.35 15.24 -14.16
CA ILE A 243 12.27 15.89 -15.47
C ILE A 243 13.08 17.19 -15.46
N HIS A 244 13.85 17.43 -16.52
CA HIS A 244 14.68 18.61 -16.71
C HIS A 244 14.31 19.38 -17.98
N SER A 245 14.78 20.63 -18.09
CA SER A 245 14.51 21.46 -19.25
C SER A 245 15.24 20.94 -20.49
N SER A 246 14.63 21.11 -21.66
CA SER A 246 15.13 20.65 -22.97
C SER A 246 15.31 19.13 -23.10
N GLU A 247 14.70 18.33 -22.22
CA GLU A 247 14.64 16.88 -22.37
C GLU A 247 13.65 16.43 -23.46
N ILE A 248 13.87 15.22 -23.97
CA ILE A 248 12.96 14.54 -24.91
C ILE A 248 12.54 13.24 -24.23
N ILE A 249 11.29 13.20 -23.76
CA ILE A 249 10.73 12.08 -22.99
C ILE A 249 9.93 11.19 -23.93
N LEU A 250 10.16 9.88 -23.91
CA LEU A 250 9.29 8.91 -24.59
C LEU A 250 8.26 8.34 -23.61
N THR A 251 6.99 8.27 -24.02
CA THR A 251 5.90 7.58 -23.32
C THR A 251 5.06 6.76 -24.32
N MET A 252 4.24 5.84 -23.83
CA MET A 252 3.39 4.96 -24.64
C MET A 252 1.98 4.87 -24.09
N GLY A 253 0.98 4.82 -24.99
CA GLY A 253 -0.43 4.63 -24.64
C GLY A 253 -0.98 5.77 -23.77
N HIS A 254 -1.97 5.47 -22.92
CA HIS A 254 -2.56 6.45 -22.00
C HIS A 254 -2.53 5.95 -20.56
N SER A 255 -1.71 6.61 -19.74
CA SER A 255 -1.74 6.44 -18.27
C SER A 255 -2.07 7.77 -17.62
N ARG A 256 -3.17 7.82 -16.85
CA ARG A 256 -3.58 9.00 -16.06
C ARG A 256 -2.46 9.47 -15.12
N THR A 257 -1.72 8.53 -14.51
CA THR A 257 -0.60 8.85 -13.62
C THR A 257 0.53 9.55 -14.39
N VAL A 258 0.90 9.05 -15.58
CA VAL A 258 1.93 9.67 -16.44
C VAL A 258 1.47 11.02 -16.98
N GLU A 259 0.20 11.15 -17.34
CA GLU A 259 -0.39 12.41 -17.82
C GLU A 259 -0.29 13.52 -16.76
N PHE A 260 -0.71 13.24 -15.51
CA PHE A 260 -0.60 14.19 -14.40
C PHE A 260 0.87 14.52 -14.08
N PHE A 261 1.74 13.51 -14.09
CA PHE A 261 3.19 13.67 -13.87
C PHE A 261 3.83 14.63 -14.89
N LEU A 262 3.57 14.42 -16.19
CA LEU A 262 4.08 15.28 -17.26
C LEU A 262 3.47 16.70 -17.19
N LYS A 263 2.17 16.82 -16.97
CA LYS A 263 1.49 18.13 -16.83
C LYS A 263 2.00 18.93 -15.64
N GLN A 264 2.30 18.27 -14.51
CA GLN A 264 2.86 18.93 -13.34
C GLN A 264 4.29 19.38 -13.57
N ALA A 265 5.16 18.54 -14.14
CA ALA A 265 6.53 18.93 -14.48
C ALA A 265 6.58 20.11 -15.48
N TYR A 266 5.63 20.19 -16.41
CA TYR A 266 5.62 21.23 -17.44
C TYR A 266 5.28 22.64 -16.91
N LYS A 267 4.73 22.74 -15.69
CA LYS A 267 4.56 24.03 -15.00
C LYS A 267 5.92 24.66 -14.68
N ASP A 268 6.87 23.84 -14.22
CA ASP A 268 8.19 24.29 -13.77
C ASP A 268 9.24 24.33 -14.89
N ARG A 269 9.20 23.37 -15.83
CA ARG A 269 10.26 23.18 -16.84
C ARG A 269 9.68 22.92 -18.23
N LYS A 270 10.41 23.30 -19.28
CA LYS A 270 9.99 23.11 -20.68
C LYS A 270 10.78 21.99 -21.33
N PHE A 271 10.08 20.99 -21.86
CA PHE A 271 10.61 19.77 -22.47
C PHE A 271 9.64 19.28 -23.56
N THR A 272 10.06 18.30 -24.35
CA THR A 272 9.26 17.70 -25.44
C THR A 272 8.88 16.27 -25.09
N VAL A 273 7.67 15.85 -25.44
CA VAL A 273 7.17 14.49 -25.22
C VAL A 273 6.93 13.78 -26.55
N VAL A 274 7.53 12.62 -26.74
CA VAL A 274 7.22 11.67 -27.80
C VAL A 274 6.22 10.67 -27.25
N VAL A 275 5.06 10.52 -27.89
CA VAL A 275 3.99 9.61 -27.49
C VAL A 275 3.86 8.52 -28.54
N ALA A 276 4.12 7.28 -28.16
CA ALA A 276 3.81 6.11 -28.98
C ALA A 276 2.34 5.73 -28.83
N GLU A 277 1.66 5.46 -29.95
CA GLU A 277 0.20 5.32 -29.99
C GLU A 277 -0.35 4.08 -29.28
N SER A 278 0.45 3.00 -29.15
CA SER A 278 0.03 1.68 -28.64
C SER A 278 -1.11 1.07 -29.45
N ALA A 279 -0.82 0.78 -30.72
CA ALA A 279 -1.67 -0.06 -31.56
C ALA A 279 -1.76 -1.49 -30.96
N PRO A 280 -2.93 -2.15 -30.97
CA PRO A 280 -4.16 -1.79 -31.68
C PRO A 280 -5.12 -0.88 -30.87
N SER A 281 -4.73 -0.43 -29.68
CA SER A 281 -5.63 0.34 -28.79
C SER A 281 -5.70 1.83 -29.11
N TYR A 282 -4.65 2.38 -29.73
CA TYR A 282 -4.49 3.79 -30.10
C TYR A 282 -4.67 4.81 -28.95
N LEU A 283 -4.60 4.34 -27.70
CA LEU A 283 -4.81 5.17 -26.51
C LEU A 283 -3.86 6.38 -26.43
N GLY A 284 -2.65 6.26 -27.00
CA GLY A 284 -1.68 7.35 -27.05
C GLY A 284 -2.17 8.60 -27.80
N HIS A 285 -3.16 8.48 -28.69
CA HIS A 285 -3.77 9.64 -29.37
C HIS A 285 -4.49 10.55 -28.36
N SER A 286 -5.22 9.97 -27.40
CA SER A 286 -5.90 10.72 -26.33
C SER A 286 -4.90 11.44 -25.41
N LEU A 287 -3.81 10.74 -25.03
CA LEU A 287 -2.74 11.33 -24.24
C LEU A 287 -2.07 12.50 -24.98
N ALA A 288 -1.72 12.32 -26.27
CA ALA A 288 -1.11 13.36 -27.08
C ALA A 288 -2.00 14.60 -27.20
N SER A 289 -3.30 14.44 -27.45
CA SER A 289 -4.26 15.55 -27.45
C SER A 289 -4.31 16.26 -26.09
N SER A 290 -4.41 15.51 -24.98
CA SER A 290 -4.53 16.07 -23.62
C SER A 290 -3.27 16.83 -23.16
N LEU A 291 -2.08 16.35 -23.55
CA LEU A 291 -0.80 17.03 -23.32
C LEU A 291 -0.67 18.28 -24.21
N SER A 292 -1.06 18.21 -25.48
CA SER A 292 -1.07 19.35 -26.41
C SER A 292 -2.01 20.47 -25.96
N SER A 293 -3.21 20.13 -25.48
CA SER A 293 -4.14 21.10 -24.84
C SER A 293 -3.56 21.78 -23.58
N SER A 294 -2.53 21.18 -22.97
CA SER A 294 -1.79 21.76 -21.83
C SER A 294 -0.56 22.56 -22.27
N GLY A 295 -0.38 22.79 -23.58
CA GLY A 295 0.73 23.55 -24.16
C GLY A 295 2.07 22.81 -24.20
N ILE A 296 2.07 21.49 -24.03
CA ILE A 296 3.28 20.65 -24.06
C ILE A 296 3.61 20.31 -25.52
N PRO A 297 4.85 20.53 -26.00
CA PRO A 297 5.29 20.04 -27.30
C PRO A 297 5.22 18.52 -27.37
N THR A 298 4.28 17.99 -28.16
CA THR A 298 4.02 16.56 -28.30
C THR A 298 4.24 16.07 -29.72
N LEU A 299 4.93 14.93 -29.85
CA LEU A 299 5.17 14.23 -31.11
C LEU A 299 4.50 12.85 -31.04
N LEU A 300 3.43 12.64 -31.81
CA LEU A 300 2.77 11.33 -31.92
C LEU A 300 3.52 10.45 -32.92
N ILE A 301 3.79 9.19 -32.55
CA ILE A 301 4.52 8.23 -33.39
C ILE A 301 3.84 6.86 -33.40
N PRO A 302 3.97 6.08 -34.48
CA PRO A 302 3.63 4.66 -34.46
C PRO A 302 4.66 3.88 -33.66
N ASP A 303 4.26 2.77 -33.04
CA ASP A 303 5.12 1.99 -32.14
C ASP A 303 6.37 1.43 -32.85
N SER A 304 6.27 1.18 -34.16
CA SER A 304 7.40 0.76 -35.01
C SER A 304 8.54 1.79 -35.10
N SER A 305 8.25 3.08 -34.85
CA SER A 305 9.24 4.17 -34.91
C SER A 305 10.00 4.38 -33.58
N ILE A 306 9.63 3.67 -32.51
CA ILE A 306 10.25 3.82 -31.18
C ILE A 306 11.77 3.64 -31.25
N HIS A 307 12.24 2.54 -31.87
CA HIS A 307 13.67 2.23 -31.93
C HIS A 307 14.47 3.27 -32.75
N ALA A 308 13.87 3.84 -33.80
CA ALA A 308 14.51 4.87 -34.63
C ALA A 308 14.67 6.22 -33.88
N LEU A 309 13.77 6.53 -32.94
CA LEU A 309 13.79 7.79 -32.19
C LEU A 309 14.52 7.71 -30.84
N LEU A 310 14.65 6.51 -30.26
CA LEU A 310 15.34 6.29 -28.99
C LEU A 310 16.75 6.91 -28.87
N PRO A 311 17.61 6.94 -29.91
CA PRO A 311 18.89 7.67 -29.84
C PRO A 311 18.75 9.13 -29.41
N ARG A 312 17.67 9.82 -29.81
CA ARG A 312 17.38 11.23 -29.49
C ARG A 312 16.63 11.44 -28.17
N VAL A 313 15.90 10.44 -27.71
CA VAL A 313 15.20 10.44 -26.42
C VAL A 313 16.22 10.47 -25.26
N THR A 314 15.94 11.22 -24.21
CA THR A 314 16.80 11.28 -23.00
C THR A 314 16.37 10.25 -21.96
N LYS A 315 15.06 10.03 -21.77
CA LYS A 315 14.49 9.08 -20.82
C LYS A 315 13.13 8.53 -21.29
N VAL A 316 12.79 7.34 -20.84
CA VAL A 316 11.50 6.69 -21.11
C VAL A 316 10.66 6.68 -19.85
N ILE A 317 9.41 7.10 -19.94
CA ILE A 317 8.44 7.09 -18.83
C ILE A 317 7.27 6.18 -19.23
N LEU A 318 7.05 5.11 -18.46
CA LEU A 318 6.01 4.11 -18.75
C LEU A 318 5.00 4.02 -17.59
N GLY A 319 3.73 3.83 -17.93
CA GLY A 319 2.69 3.55 -16.94
C GLY A 319 2.59 2.06 -16.63
N ALA A 320 2.47 1.70 -15.35
CA ALA A 320 2.14 0.34 -14.93
C ALA A 320 0.62 0.13 -14.76
N HIS A 321 0.14 -1.06 -15.08
CA HIS A 321 -1.15 -1.59 -14.64
C HIS A 321 -1.04 -2.17 -13.22
N SER A 322 -0.09 -3.07 -12.99
CA SER A 322 0.24 -3.63 -11.67
C SER A 322 1.73 -3.96 -11.58
N VAL A 323 2.30 -3.91 -10.37
CA VAL A 323 3.71 -4.21 -10.06
C VAL A 323 3.77 -5.43 -9.15
N LEU A 324 4.64 -6.39 -9.42
CA LEU A 324 4.80 -7.64 -8.66
C LEU A 324 5.89 -7.54 -7.60
N ALA A 325 5.90 -8.46 -6.63
CA ALA A 325 6.87 -8.45 -5.54
C ALA A 325 8.33 -8.71 -5.98
N ASN A 326 8.55 -9.30 -7.16
CA ASN A 326 9.87 -9.41 -7.79
C ASN A 326 10.35 -8.10 -8.47
N GLY A 327 9.55 -7.02 -8.44
CA GLY A 327 9.86 -5.74 -9.09
C GLY A 327 9.56 -5.69 -10.60
N GLY A 328 9.08 -6.79 -11.20
CA GLY A 328 8.52 -6.76 -12.56
C GLY A 328 7.12 -6.15 -12.56
N LEU A 329 6.60 -5.79 -13.73
CA LEU A 329 5.29 -5.16 -13.85
C LEU A 329 4.52 -5.59 -15.09
N PHE A 330 3.20 -5.47 -15.02
CA PHE A 330 2.32 -5.49 -16.19
C PHE A 330 2.07 -4.07 -16.67
N ALA A 331 2.23 -3.83 -17.96
CA ALA A 331 1.94 -2.55 -18.64
C ALA A 331 1.15 -2.82 -19.93
N LEU A 332 0.70 -1.77 -20.63
CA LEU A 332 -0.03 -1.89 -21.89
C LEU A 332 0.84 -2.57 -22.98
N SER A 333 0.24 -3.29 -23.91
CA SER A 333 0.95 -3.96 -25.00
C SER A 333 1.83 -3.01 -25.82
N GLY A 334 3.01 -3.51 -26.20
CA GLY A 334 4.11 -2.73 -26.80
C GLY A 334 5.12 -2.21 -25.77
N SER A 335 4.74 -2.09 -24.49
CA SER A 335 5.60 -1.51 -23.46
C SER A 335 6.86 -2.35 -23.19
N LEU A 336 6.80 -3.68 -23.38
CA LEU A 336 7.99 -4.54 -23.30
C LEU A 336 8.96 -4.24 -24.45
N GLY A 337 8.45 -4.08 -25.67
CA GLY A 337 9.27 -3.70 -26.85
C GLY A 337 9.95 -2.34 -26.64
N CYS A 338 9.22 -1.38 -26.08
CA CYS A 338 9.75 -0.06 -25.70
C CYS A 338 10.86 -0.18 -24.64
N ALA A 339 10.64 -0.95 -23.57
CA ALA A 339 11.63 -1.13 -22.50
C ALA A 339 12.88 -1.92 -22.93
N LEU A 340 12.73 -2.91 -23.82
CA LEU A 340 13.86 -3.63 -24.41
C LEU A 340 14.72 -2.71 -25.28
N ALA A 341 14.09 -1.94 -26.18
CA ALA A 341 14.80 -0.96 -27.00
C ALA A 341 15.44 0.16 -26.15
N ALA A 342 14.76 0.61 -25.08
CA ALA A 342 15.34 1.58 -24.14
C ALA A 342 16.63 1.04 -23.50
N LYS A 343 16.64 -0.22 -23.07
CA LYS A 343 17.84 -0.87 -22.51
C LYS A 343 18.97 -0.98 -23.53
N GLU A 344 18.67 -1.33 -24.78
CA GLU A 344 19.66 -1.39 -25.87
C GLU A 344 20.30 -0.02 -26.15
N HIS A 345 19.50 1.04 -26.15
CA HIS A 345 19.97 2.44 -26.31
C HIS A 345 20.47 3.08 -25.01
N ALA A 346 20.65 2.30 -23.94
CA ALA A 346 21.07 2.75 -22.60
C ALA A 346 20.26 3.93 -22.03
N LYS A 347 18.95 3.98 -22.31
CA LYS A 347 18.02 5.01 -21.84
C LYS A 347 17.33 4.55 -20.56
N PRO A 348 17.27 5.38 -19.50
CA PRO A 348 16.63 5.00 -18.26
C PRO A 348 15.11 4.90 -18.42
N VAL A 349 14.52 3.84 -17.87
CA VAL A 349 13.08 3.59 -17.81
C VAL A 349 12.57 3.91 -16.40
N VAL A 350 11.69 4.91 -16.33
CA VAL A 350 11.07 5.40 -15.09
C VAL A 350 9.58 5.09 -15.10
N VAL A 351 9.05 4.61 -13.97
CA VAL A 351 7.67 4.14 -13.85
C VAL A 351 6.94 4.90 -12.74
N PRO A 352 6.21 6.00 -13.05
CA PRO A 352 5.33 6.66 -12.08
C PRO A 352 4.06 5.83 -11.85
N THR A 353 3.85 5.39 -10.62
CA THR A 353 2.77 4.49 -10.24
C THR A 353 2.38 4.65 -8.76
N GLY A 354 1.08 4.60 -8.45
CA GLY A 354 0.61 4.54 -7.07
C GLY A 354 0.84 3.16 -6.44
N GLN A 355 1.07 3.13 -5.13
CA GLN A 355 1.31 1.89 -4.37
C GLN A 355 0.13 0.91 -4.39
N PHE A 356 -1.12 1.37 -4.56
CA PHE A 356 -2.28 0.47 -4.65
C PHE A 356 -2.22 -0.57 -5.80
N LYS A 357 -1.33 -0.35 -6.79
CA LYS A 357 -1.06 -1.27 -7.89
C LYS A 357 -0.07 -2.40 -7.54
N PHE A 358 0.56 -2.34 -6.37
CA PHE A 358 1.60 -3.26 -5.92
C PHE A 358 0.96 -4.55 -5.39
N ALA A 359 1.22 -5.67 -6.05
CA ALA A 359 0.72 -6.99 -5.69
C ALA A 359 1.81 -7.85 -5.03
N PRO A 360 1.52 -8.52 -3.90
CA PRO A 360 2.50 -9.36 -3.19
C PRO A 360 2.84 -10.67 -3.93
N ALA A 361 2.14 -10.99 -5.02
CA ALA A 361 2.45 -12.14 -5.86
C ALA A 361 3.87 -12.01 -6.44
N TRP A 362 4.70 -13.06 -6.27
CA TRP A 362 6.12 -13.00 -6.62
C TRP A 362 6.35 -12.94 -8.13
N ASN A 363 5.81 -13.89 -8.89
CA ASN A 363 5.98 -13.95 -10.33
C ASN A 363 4.75 -14.58 -11.02
N LEU A 364 3.94 -13.75 -11.67
CA LEU A 364 2.78 -14.17 -12.46
C LEU A 364 3.09 -14.24 -13.97
N TYR A 365 4.35 -14.48 -14.36
CA TYR A 365 4.70 -14.60 -15.79
C TYR A 365 4.36 -15.98 -16.38
N HIS A 366 4.58 -17.07 -15.64
CA HIS A 366 4.41 -18.44 -16.14
C HIS A 366 3.08 -19.10 -15.75
N GLU A 367 2.54 -18.76 -14.58
CA GLU A 367 1.30 -19.33 -14.02
C GLU A 367 0.01 -18.74 -14.64
N TYR A 368 0.20 -17.83 -15.59
CA TYR A 368 -0.78 -16.90 -16.07
C TYR A 368 -0.80 -17.10 -17.59
N GLY A 369 -1.97 -17.32 -18.20
CA GLY A 369 -2.18 -16.94 -19.60
C GLY A 369 -2.06 -15.42 -19.65
N ALA A 370 -0.83 -14.92 -19.68
CA ALA A 370 -0.46 -13.78 -18.83
C ALA A 370 -1.05 -12.47 -19.33
N VAL A 371 -0.79 -12.24 -20.62
CA VAL A 371 -1.50 -11.35 -21.52
C VAL A 371 -3.00 -11.59 -21.42
N ASP A 372 -3.73 -10.62 -20.88
CA ASP A 372 -5.18 -10.55 -21.05
C ASP A 372 -5.49 -10.42 -22.55
N PHE A 373 -6.27 -11.34 -23.11
CA PHE A 373 -6.60 -11.32 -24.53
C PHE A 373 -7.92 -10.58 -24.76
N GLN A 374 -7.89 -9.54 -25.60
CA GLN A 374 -9.09 -8.86 -26.07
C GLN A 374 -9.66 -9.56 -27.31
N GLY A 375 -10.87 -9.16 -27.71
CA GLY A 375 -11.43 -9.58 -29.00
C GLY A 375 -10.54 -9.17 -30.18
N PRO A 376 -10.54 -9.95 -31.28
CA PRO A 376 -9.69 -9.68 -32.44
C PRO A 376 -10.08 -8.39 -33.19
N GLY A 377 -11.32 -7.90 -33.02
CA GLY A 377 -11.88 -6.75 -33.77
C GLY A 377 -11.03 -5.47 -33.75
N ALA A 378 -10.23 -5.22 -32.71
CA ALA A 378 -9.32 -4.07 -32.68
C ALA A 378 -8.11 -4.22 -33.64
N VAL A 379 -7.72 -5.46 -33.98
CA VAL A 379 -6.56 -5.76 -34.85
C VAL A 379 -6.96 -5.79 -36.33
N ILE A 380 -8.13 -6.33 -36.63
CA ILE A 380 -8.64 -6.57 -38.00
C ILE A 380 -9.75 -5.60 -38.44
N GLY A 381 -10.30 -4.80 -37.52
CA GLY A 381 -11.44 -3.91 -37.78
C GLY A 381 -12.77 -4.65 -38.02
N GLU A 382 -13.80 -3.87 -38.36
CA GLU A 382 -15.17 -4.37 -38.62
C GLU A 382 -15.38 -4.89 -40.06
N LEU A 383 -14.35 -4.88 -40.91
CA LEU A 383 -14.44 -5.22 -42.33
C LEU A 383 -14.60 -6.73 -42.63
N GLY A 384 -14.47 -7.59 -41.62
CA GLY A 384 -14.64 -9.04 -41.75
C GLY A 384 -16.10 -9.49 -41.61
N LYS A 385 -16.74 -9.92 -42.71
CA LYS A 385 -18.08 -10.55 -42.70
C LYS A 385 -18.03 -11.99 -42.16
N GLY A 386 -17.80 -12.15 -40.86
CA GLY A 386 -17.85 -13.45 -40.18
C GLY A 386 -17.72 -13.31 -38.67
N GLY A 387 -18.48 -14.10 -37.90
CA GLY A 387 -18.50 -14.07 -36.43
C GLY A 387 -17.23 -14.61 -35.78
N GLY A 388 -16.12 -13.89 -35.96
CA GLY A 388 -14.75 -14.30 -35.64
C GLY A 388 -13.69 -13.48 -36.38
N GLY A 389 -14.09 -12.79 -37.47
CA GLY A 389 -13.34 -11.70 -38.11
C GLY A 389 -12.11 -12.08 -38.95
N GLY A 390 -11.54 -13.28 -38.78
CA GLY A 390 -10.48 -13.79 -39.66
C GLY A 390 -11.00 -14.27 -41.02
N THR A 391 -10.16 -14.18 -42.05
CA THR A 391 -10.26 -15.09 -43.21
C THR A 391 -10.00 -16.52 -42.75
N GLU A 392 -10.64 -17.50 -43.39
CA GLU A 392 -10.41 -18.92 -43.09
C GLU A 392 -8.90 -19.25 -43.12
N GLY A 393 -8.40 -19.87 -42.06
CA GLY A 393 -6.96 -20.16 -41.88
C GLY A 393 -6.12 -19.09 -41.19
N VAL A 394 -6.70 -17.96 -40.73
CA VAL A 394 -5.96 -16.93 -39.97
C VAL A 394 -6.44 -16.86 -38.52
N GLU A 395 -5.54 -17.18 -37.58
CA GLU A 395 -5.76 -16.96 -36.15
C GLU A 395 -5.32 -15.54 -35.76
N VAL A 396 -6.22 -14.78 -35.13
CA VAL A 396 -5.98 -13.38 -34.74
C VAL A 396 -5.96 -13.28 -33.22
N VAL A 397 -4.80 -12.91 -32.67
CA VAL A 397 -4.55 -12.82 -31.22
C VAL A 397 -4.29 -11.37 -30.84
N ASN A 398 -4.95 -10.88 -29.78
CA ASN A 398 -4.87 -9.49 -29.33
C ASN A 398 -4.46 -9.40 -27.85
N PRO A 399 -3.16 -9.45 -27.54
CA PRO A 399 -2.65 -9.31 -26.17
C PRO A 399 -2.77 -7.85 -25.68
N TYR A 400 -3.33 -7.64 -24.49
CA TYR A 400 -3.57 -6.31 -23.92
C TYR A 400 -2.46 -5.83 -22.97
N TYR A 401 -1.83 -6.75 -22.23
CA TYR A 401 -0.83 -6.43 -21.23
C TYR A 401 0.51 -7.14 -21.45
N ASP A 402 1.57 -6.38 -21.62
CA ASP A 402 2.94 -6.89 -21.62
C ASP A 402 3.47 -7.07 -20.19
N TYR A 403 4.26 -8.11 -19.96
CA TYR A 403 5.08 -8.25 -18.75
C TYR A 403 6.48 -7.68 -18.99
N ILE A 404 6.86 -6.67 -18.19
CA ILE A 404 8.19 -6.07 -18.19
C ILE A 404 8.97 -6.63 -17.00
N ARG A 405 10.13 -7.25 -17.29
CA ARG A 405 11.03 -7.81 -16.27
C ARG A 405 11.71 -6.71 -15.44
N PRO A 406 12.02 -6.96 -14.16
CA PRO A 406 12.64 -5.97 -13.27
C PRO A 406 13.98 -5.41 -13.81
N GLU A 407 14.76 -6.18 -14.57
CA GLU A 407 16.07 -5.72 -15.10
C GLU A 407 15.95 -4.79 -16.33
N LEU A 408 14.73 -4.43 -16.72
CA LEU A 408 14.43 -3.40 -17.74
C LEU A 408 14.00 -2.06 -17.12
N ILE A 409 13.78 -2.02 -15.80
CA ILE A 409 13.24 -0.86 -15.08
C ILE A 409 14.36 -0.27 -14.21
N ASN A 410 14.50 1.06 -14.21
CA ASN A 410 15.52 1.73 -13.41
C ASN A 410 14.94 2.31 -12.11
N LEU A 411 13.72 2.86 -12.17
CA LEU A 411 13.12 3.56 -11.04
C LEU A 411 11.60 3.47 -11.04
N PHE A 412 11.02 3.21 -9.87
CA PHE A 412 9.60 3.43 -9.59
C PHE A 412 9.44 4.77 -8.85
N VAL A 413 8.52 5.61 -9.30
CA VAL A 413 8.17 6.87 -8.64
C VAL A 413 6.77 6.71 -8.05
N THR A 414 6.67 6.78 -6.72
CA THR A 414 5.44 6.47 -5.98
C THR A 414 4.98 7.64 -5.12
N ASN A 415 3.82 7.51 -4.47
CA ASN A 415 3.25 8.51 -3.55
C ASN A 415 4.10 8.72 -2.29
N GLU A 416 4.88 7.74 -1.85
CA GLU A 416 5.80 7.86 -0.69
C GLU A 416 7.24 8.23 -1.09
N GLY A 417 7.56 8.18 -2.38
CA GLY A 417 8.88 8.52 -2.91
C GLY A 417 9.38 7.56 -4.00
N ASP A 418 10.69 7.65 -4.25
CA ASP A 418 11.38 6.94 -5.32
C ASP A 418 12.03 5.64 -4.83
N HIS A 419 11.83 4.55 -5.58
CA HIS A 419 12.30 3.23 -5.19
C HIS A 419 12.93 2.46 -6.37
N PRO A 420 14.11 1.83 -6.19
CA PRO A 420 14.64 0.90 -7.17
C PRO A 420 13.82 -0.42 -7.16
N PRO A 421 13.81 -1.20 -8.25
CA PRO A 421 13.07 -2.48 -8.31
C PRO A 421 13.41 -3.47 -7.19
N SER A 422 14.65 -3.46 -6.69
CA SER A 422 15.09 -4.31 -5.58
C SER A 422 14.47 -3.96 -4.22
N TYR A 423 13.98 -2.73 -4.03
CA TYR A 423 13.34 -2.29 -2.78
C TYR A 423 11.84 -2.64 -2.73
N ILE A 424 11.23 -2.98 -3.87
CA ILE A 424 9.79 -3.26 -3.99
C ILE A 424 9.35 -4.39 -3.06
N TYR A 425 10.14 -5.48 -2.93
CA TYR A 425 9.84 -6.56 -1.99
C TYR A 425 9.69 -6.08 -0.53
N ARG A 426 10.49 -5.09 -0.12
CA ARG A 426 10.41 -4.53 1.24
C ARG A 426 9.14 -3.70 1.41
N LEU A 427 8.78 -2.87 0.43
CA LEU A 427 7.50 -2.13 0.45
C LEU A 427 6.30 -3.07 0.51
N MET A 428 6.31 -4.18 -0.23
CA MET A 428 5.24 -5.19 -0.16
C MET A 428 5.08 -5.74 1.26
N LYS A 429 6.20 -6.04 1.94
CA LYS A 429 6.20 -6.54 3.31
C LYS A 429 5.88 -5.46 4.36
N GLU A 430 6.13 -4.20 4.05
CA GLU A 430 5.72 -3.05 4.87
C GLU A 430 4.24 -2.68 4.66
N ALA A 431 3.62 -3.06 3.52
CA ALA A 431 2.22 -2.74 3.16
C ALA A 431 1.20 -3.88 3.33
N TYR A 432 1.63 -5.15 3.32
CA TYR A 432 0.74 -6.33 3.41
C TYR A 432 1.13 -7.29 4.54
N ASP A 433 0.18 -8.06 5.06
CA ASP A 433 0.45 -9.14 6.02
C ASP A 433 0.81 -10.44 5.27
N ASP A 434 1.77 -11.20 5.78
CA ASP A 434 2.18 -12.49 5.22
C ASP A 434 0.99 -13.51 5.18
N GLU A 435 -0.02 -13.34 6.03
CA GLU A 435 -1.26 -14.16 6.09
C GLU A 435 -2.25 -13.93 4.93
N ASP A 436 -2.09 -12.85 4.15
CA ASP A 436 -3.07 -12.42 3.14
C ASP A 436 -2.50 -12.42 1.71
N VAL A 437 -1.30 -12.98 1.51
CA VAL A 437 -0.71 -13.13 0.18
C VAL A 437 -1.66 -13.94 -0.73
N GLU A 438 -2.16 -15.05 -0.19
CA GLU A 438 -3.28 -15.83 -0.73
C GLU A 438 -4.56 -15.45 0.02
N LEU A 439 -5.66 -15.20 -0.72
CA LEU A 439 -6.94 -14.69 -0.19
C LEU A 439 -8.06 -15.73 -0.26
#